data_AF-A0A4Q4D6H5-F1
#
_entry.id   AF-A0A4Q4D6H5-F1
#
_cell.length_a   1.000
_cell.length_b   1.000
_cell.length_c   1.000
_cell.angle_alpha   90.00
_cell.angle_beta   90.00
_cell.angle_gamma   90.00
#
_symmetry.space_group_name_H-M   'P 1'
#
loop_
_entity.id
_entity.type
_entity.pdbx_description
1 polymer ?
#
loop_
_entity_poly.entity_id
_entity_poly.type
_entity_poly.pdbx_seq_one_letter_code
_entity_poly.pdbx_strand_id
1 'polypeptide(L)'
;RPRDERPIDALAAGAIVDAYPPVTAEIGHLASATVQLTVHFRRRAETSWSLMHVVTRHVIDGYHDEDVELWDDQGRLVAQSRQLAILR
;
A
#
# COMPACT_ATOMS: atom_id res chain seq x y z
N ARG A 1 -1.10 -2.60 11.02
CA ARG A 1 -0.53 -3.66 11.89
C ARG A 1 -1.31 -4.97 11.71
N PRO A 2 -0.65 -6.14 11.64
CA PRO A 2 -1.32 -7.45 11.68
C PRO A 2 -2.14 -7.63 12.97
N ARG A 3 -3.29 -8.34 12.89
CA ARG A 3 -4.16 -8.56 14.07
C ARG A 3 -3.58 -9.54 15.10
N ASP A 4 -2.76 -10.48 14.63
CA ASP A 4 -2.04 -11.47 15.42
C ASP A 4 -0.72 -10.94 15.99
N GLU A 5 -0.46 -9.63 15.84
CA GLU A 5 0.71 -8.90 16.37
C GLU A 5 2.07 -9.43 15.88
N ARG A 6 2.10 -10.29 14.85
CA ARG A 6 3.36 -10.77 14.29
C ARG A 6 4.16 -9.62 13.66
N PRO A 7 5.50 -9.71 13.63
CA PRO A 7 6.34 -8.75 12.92
C PRO A 7 5.95 -8.64 11.43
N ILE A 8 6.19 -7.48 10.85
CA ILE A 8 5.95 -7.24 9.42
C ILE A 8 7.06 -7.92 8.60
N ASP A 9 6.84 -9.21 8.33
CA ASP A 9 7.60 -9.98 7.34
C ASP A 9 7.15 -9.64 5.90
N ALA A 10 7.78 -10.26 4.90
CA ALA A 10 7.48 -9.98 3.50
C ALA A 10 6.02 -10.30 3.12
N LEU A 11 5.41 -11.33 3.70
CA LEU A 11 4.02 -11.68 3.41
C LEU A 11 3.06 -10.65 4.02
N ALA A 12 3.31 -10.24 5.27
CA ALA A 12 2.57 -9.16 5.91
C ALA A 12 2.73 -7.85 5.15
N ALA A 13 3.96 -7.47 4.79
CA ALA A 13 4.24 -6.25 4.03
C ALA A 13 3.50 -6.26 2.69
N GLY A 14 3.54 -7.38 1.95
CA GLY A 14 2.85 -7.53 0.67
C GLY A 14 1.32 -7.39 0.77
N ALA A 15 0.72 -7.84 1.87
CA ALA A 15 -0.70 -7.64 2.11
C ALA A 15 -1.04 -6.22 2.62
N ILE A 16 -0.19 -5.63 3.46
CA ILE A 16 -0.45 -4.31 4.07
C ILE A 16 -0.43 -3.20 3.03
N VAL A 17 0.43 -3.31 2.01
CA VAL A 17 0.50 -2.32 0.91
C VAL A 17 -0.72 -2.32 -0.03
N ASP A 18 -1.77 -3.07 0.28
CA ASP A 18 -3.09 -3.03 -0.38
C ASP A 18 -4.23 -3.15 0.66
N ALA A 19 -3.95 -2.83 1.93
CA ALA A 19 -4.90 -2.97 3.05
C ALA A 19 -5.47 -1.61 3.51
N TYR A 20 -5.91 -0.78 2.56
CA TYR A 20 -6.50 0.54 2.79
C TYR A 20 -7.64 0.81 1.79
N PRO A 21 -8.54 1.79 2.06
CA PRO A 21 -9.49 2.26 1.05
C PRO A 21 -8.73 2.82 -0.16
N PRO A 22 -9.24 2.68 -1.40
CA PRO A 22 -8.53 3.17 -2.58
C PRO A 22 -8.19 4.65 -2.42
N VAL A 23 -7.01 5.07 -2.91
CA VAL A 23 -6.53 6.46 -2.76
C VAL A 23 -7.52 7.49 -3.35
N THR A 24 -8.30 7.06 -4.36
CA THR A 24 -9.35 7.85 -5.00
C THR A 24 -10.58 8.10 -4.11
N ALA A 25 -10.65 7.46 -2.94
CA ALA A 25 -11.69 7.73 -1.94
C ALA A 25 -11.68 9.20 -1.49
N GLU A 26 -10.50 9.85 -1.42
CA GLU A 26 -10.37 11.26 -1.05
C GLU A 26 -11.07 12.22 -2.02
N ILE A 27 -11.25 11.79 -3.28
CA ILE A 27 -11.96 12.55 -4.32
C ILE A 27 -13.33 11.97 -4.66
N GLY A 28 -13.89 11.11 -3.79
CA GLY A 28 -15.25 10.59 -3.90
C GLY A 28 -15.42 9.32 -4.76
N HIS A 29 -14.34 8.71 -5.23
CA HIS A 29 -14.39 7.48 -6.02
C HIS A 29 -13.99 6.26 -5.18
N LEU A 30 -15.00 5.51 -4.70
CA LEU A 30 -14.81 4.31 -3.87
C LEU A 30 -14.75 3.01 -4.67
N ALA A 31 -15.34 2.98 -5.86
CA ALA A 31 -15.38 1.80 -6.72
C ALA A 31 -14.09 1.71 -7.53
N SER A 32 -13.10 1.01 -6.97
CA SER A 32 -11.81 0.73 -7.58
C SER A 32 -11.53 -0.77 -7.62
N ALA A 33 -10.79 -1.24 -8.63
CA ALA A 33 -10.27 -2.59 -8.67
C ALA A 33 -8.83 -2.63 -9.19
N THR A 34 -7.96 -3.30 -8.44
CA THR A 34 -6.56 -3.56 -8.81
C THR A 34 -6.47 -4.38 -10.09
N VAL A 35 -5.66 -3.89 -11.04
CA VAL A 35 -5.27 -4.62 -12.25
C VAL A 35 -3.92 -5.28 -12.05
N GLN A 36 -2.98 -4.58 -11.41
CA GLN A 36 -1.62 -5.04 -11.22
C GLN A 36 -1.02 -4.38 -9.98
N LEU A 37 -0.30 -5.15 -9.17
CA LEU A 37 0.44 -4.69 -8.00
C LEU A 37 1.88 -5.20 -8.06
N THR A 38 2.87 -4.30 -7.96
CA THR A 38 4.29 -4.66 -7.81
C THR A 38 4.72 -4.24 -6.43
N VAL A 39 5.34 -5.17 -5.69
CA VAL A 39 5.90 -4.89 -4.37
C VAL A 39 7.39 -5.17 -4.40
N HIS A 40 8.16 -4.24 -3.86
CA HIS A 40 9.58 -4.39 -3.64
C HIS A 40 9.86 -4.34 -2.14
N PHE A 41 10.45 -5.41 -1.58
CA PHE A 41 10.82 -5.49 -0.17
C PHE A 41 12.21 -4.89 0.06
N ARG A 42 12.35 -3.93 0.98
CA ARG A 42 13.63 -3.31 1.33
C ARG A 42 14.24 -3.91 2.60
N ARG A 43 13.38 -4.31 3.55
CA ARG A 43 13.81 -4.77 4.87
C ARG A 43 12.78 -5.72 5.47
N ARG A 44 13.23 -6.65 6.30
CA ARG A 44 12.39 -7.40 7.24
C ARG A 44 12.25 -6.58 8.53
N ALA A 45 11.05 -6.13 8.86
CA ALA A 45 10.82 -5.42 10.10
C ALA A 45 10.65 -6.40 11.28
N GLU A 46 11.13 -5.99 12.45
CA GLU A 46 10.93 -6.75 13.71
C GLU A 46 9.73 -6.22 14.51
N THR A 47 9.14 -5.13 14.07
CA THR A 47 7.95 -4.51 14.66
C THR A 47 6.68 -4.98 13.95
N SER A 48 5.56 -4.96 14.67
CA SER A 48 4.21 -5.19 14.12
C SER A 48 3.53 -3.88 13.68
N TRP A 49 4.10 -2.73 14.07
CA TRP A 49 3.63 -1.41 13.69
C TRP A 49 4.18 -0.99 12.33
N SER A 50 3.39 -0.21 11.59
CA SER A 50 3.86 0.45 10.38
C SER A 50 3.12 1.76 10.14
N LEU A 51 3.83 2.69 9.50
CA LEU A 51 3.25 3.85 8.84
C LEU A 51 3.15 3.56 7.34
N MET A 52 2.01 3.92 6.75
CA MET A 52 1.79 3.83 5.33
C MET A 52 1.62 5.23 4.76
N HIS A 53 2.42 5.54 3.73
CA HIS A 53 2.30 6.77 2.96
C HIS A 53 1.81 6.39 1.57
N VAL A 54 0.59 6.80 1.24
CA VAL A 54 -0.09 6.46 0.00
C VAL A 54 -0.26 7.72 -0.83
N VAL A 55 0.13 7.68 -2.10
CA VAL A 55 0.01 8.80 -3.02
C VAL A 55 -0.52 8.32 -4.36
N THR A 56 -1.37 9.12 -5.00
CA THR A 56 -1.73 8.96 -6.41
C THR A 56 -1.16 10.13 -7.21
N ARG A 57 -0.65 9.85 -8.42
CA ARG A 57 -0.20 10.91 -9.33
C ARG A 57 -1.20 11.16 -10.46
N HIS A 58 -1.86 10.12 -10.96
CA HIS A 58 -2.77 10.24 -12.08
C HIS A 58 -4.07 9.50 -11.83
N VAL A 59 -5.17 10.17 -12.19
CA VAL A 59 -6.50 9.58 -12.34
C VAL A 59 -7.00 10.03 -13.71
N ILE A 60 -6.86 9.17 -14.71
CA ILE A 60 -7.05 9.51 -16.13
C ILE A 60 -7.74 8.35 -16.84
N ASP A 61 -8.74 8.65 -17.67
CA ASP A 61 -9.43 7.69 -18.54
C ASP A 61 -9.96 6.43 -17.81
N GLY A 62 -10.42 6.60 -16.57
CA GLY A 62 -10.94 5.50 -15.75
C GLY A 62 -9.87 4.61 -15.11
N TYR A 63 -8.61 5.01 -15.14
CA TYR A 63 -7.50 4.35 -14.44
C TYR A 63 -6.90 5.27 -13.39
N HIS A 64 -6.24 4.68 -12.40
CA HIS A 64 -5.40 5.41 -11.47
C HIS A 64 -4.19 4.59 -11.03
N ASP A 65 -3.15 5.31 -10.60
CA ASP A 65 -1.98 4.73 -9.94
C ASP A 65 -2.02 4.98 -8.43
N GLU A 66 -1.53 4.01 -7.66
CA GLU A 66 -1.28 4.16 -6.23
C GLU A 66 0.16 3.76 -5.91
N ASP A 67 0.94 4.70 -5.39
CA ASP A 67 2.26 4.46 -4.82
C ASP A 67 2.16 4.35 -3.31
N VAL A 68 2.73 3.28 -2.74
CA VAL A 68 2.74 3.07 -1.30
C VAL A 68 4.17 2.92 -0.79
N GLU A 69 4.47 3.62 0.29
CA GLU A 69 5.66 3.40 1.10
C GLU A 69 5.27 2.91 2.50
N LEU A 70 5.86 1.80 2.93
CA LEU A 70 5.65 1.21 4.24
C LEU A 70 6.90 1.41 5.10
N TRP A 71 6.73 2.05 6.25
CA TRP A 71 7.81 2.42 7.17
C TRP A 71 7.62 1.75 8.53
N ASP A 72 8.72 1.39 9.19
CA ASP A 72 8.70 0.88 10.56
C ASP A 72 8.73 2.00 11.62
N ASP A 73 8.64 1.61 12.90
CA ASP A 73 8.65 2.49 14.06
C ASP A 73 10.00 3.21 14.31
N GLN A 74 11.05 2.83 13.57
CA GLN A 74 12.35 3.51 13.57
C GLN A 74 12.53 4.40 12.34
N GLY A 75 11.49 4.60 11.53
CA GLY A 75 11.54 5.42 10.32
C GLY A 75 12.34 4.78 9.18
N ARG A 76 12.47 3.44 9.16
CA ARG A 76 13.15 2.71 8.10
C ARG A 76 12.14 2.17 7.10
N LEU A 77 12.46 2.30 5.82
CA LEU A 77 11.64 1.79 4.72
C LEU A 77 11.63 0.25 4.72
N VAL A 78 10.44 -0.33 4.79
CA VAL A 78 10.18 -1.78 4.85
C VAL A 78 9.84 -2.30 3.46
N ALA A 79 8.89 -1.66 2.78
CA ALA A 79 8.45 -2.02 1.44
C ALA A 79 8.02 -0.77 0.65
N GLN A 80 8.09 -0.87 -0.67
CA GLN A 80 7.49 0.07 -1.60
C GLN A 80 6.66 -0.70 -2.61
N SER A 81 5.49 -0.19 -2.98
CA SER A 81 4.68 -0.76 -4.04
C SER A 81 4.17 0.29 -5.01
N ARG A 82 3.76 -0.21 -6.18
CA ARG A 82 2.91 0.51 -7.13
C ARG A 82 1.77 -0.39 -7.57
N GLN A 83 0.58 0.17 -7.55
CA GLN A 83 -0.64 -0.40 -8.09
C GLN A 83 -1.09 0.36 -9.34
N LEU A 84 -1.53 -0.37 -10.35
CA LEU A 84 -2.41 0.13 -11.40
C LEU A 84 -3.81 -0.42 -11.15
N ALA A 85 -4.82 0.45 -11.17
CA ALA A 85 -6.20 0.08 -10.91
C ALA A 85 -7.18 0.78 -11.87
N ILE A 86 -8.38 0.22 -11.97
CA ILE A 86 -9.51 0.76 -12.74
C ILE A 86 -10.58 1.32 -11.81
N LEU A 87 -11.25 2.38 -12.24
CA LEU A 87 -12.45 2.91 -11.63
C LEU A 87 -13.69 2.25 -12.26
N ARG A 88 -14.72 2.02 -11.45
CA ARG A 88 -16.04 1.53 -11.89
C ARG A 88 -17.16 2.48 -11.52
#